data_AF-A0A3E1NGA8-F1
#
_entry.id   AF-A0A3E1NGA8-F1
#
_cell.length_a   1.000
_cell.length_b   1.000
_cell.length_c   1.000
_cell.angle_alpha   90.00
_cell.angle_beta   90.00
_cell.angle_gamma   90.00
#
_symmetry.space_group_name_H-M   'P 1'
#
loop_
_entity.id
_entity.type
_entity.pdbx_description
1 polymer ?
#
loop_
_entity_poly.entity_id
_entity_poly.type
_entity_poly.pdbx_seq_one_letter_code
_entity_poly.pdbx_strand_id
1 'polypeptide(L)'
;MNIYFSDFFEVTPEAIDDYGAFNISLINDLPLFIDPFLLFGNASSEYQDLHKSILKYLTFLKQKADAGITKFAQVRSWYLFPEIKQNWFGYSRIGNGGSGLGRKFGEAFSQSITWVFSDLGKEVVTQTSHLEKAALFEIGVGKDNISDFTTNLIKDYLLTYTEKFALEFIDPKKLRKVTVSKVYFDYELERWMPKTFTLPYIFSDYIILTPKNILTKDENWINANDLRGDFTSICDGIPNEQLRHEISNYFQRQLPAPEKNKNNTQKEITEAVQETIKKYPEVIEWFIKKKEENKVGAKNVSEEKVEEVAAFVKNIQEFVALLVSLTNFYDIKPKGSYDEALQRIAFLKDVIENNDGYRLFYLDGNPIKREEDLQIIYRLTWFATEYDVNREVNNGRGPVDYAVSRGGKDKTLIEFKLASNSKLKQNLAKQVEIYEKANNTKNSIKVILHFDATERKKVIDILKELKLEGDKNIILIDASRKISASNVK
;
A
#
# COMPACT_ATOMS: atom_id res chain seq x y z
N MET A 1 0.25 4.97 -25.51
CA MET A 1 0.02 3.82 -24.59
C MET A 1 -0.70 4.38 -23.38
N ASN A 2 -1.76 3.71 -22.90
CA ASN A 2 -2.58 4.25 -21.82
C ASN A 2 -2.31 3.46 -20.54
N ILE A 3 -1.98 4.15 -19.46
CA ILE A 3 -1.65 3.56 -18.15
C ILE A 3 -2.59 4.11 -17.09
N TYR A 4 -2.78 5.43 -17.11
CA TYR A 4 -3.48 6.16 -16.07
C TYR A 4 -4.91 6.52 -16.48
N PHE A 5 -5.72 6.85 -15.48
CA PHE A 5 -7.08 7.34 -15.69
C PHE A 5 -7.14 8.46 -16.73
N SER A 6 -6.23 9.44 -16.65
CA SER A 6 -6.08 10.52 -17.64
C SER A 6 -5.99 10.01 -19.07
N ASP A 7 -5.16 8.97 -19.28
CA ASP A 7 -4.86 8.44 -20.61
C ASP A 7 -6.06 7.70 -21.20
N PHE A 8 -6.76 6.91 -20.36
CA PHE A 8 -7.92 6.12 -20.80
C PHE A 8 -9.15 6.98 -21.09
N PHE A 9 -9.38 8.01 -20.29
CA PHE A 9 -10.54 8.88 -20.43
C PHE A 9 -10.29 10.14 -21.26
N GLU A 10 -9.05 10.35 -21.73
CA GLU A 10 -8.64 11.51 -22.54
C GLU A 10 -8.89 12.84 -21.81
N VAL A 11 -8.61 12.86 -20.50
CA VAL A 11 -8.66 14.07 -19.66
C VAL A 11 -7.25 14.49 -19.28
N THR A 12 -7.03 15.80 -19.08
CA THR A 12 -5.70 16.29 -18.69
C THR A 12 -5.40 15.89 -17.24
N PRO A 13 -4.15 15.48 -16.92
CA PRO A 13 -3.74 15.24 -15.53
C PRO A 13 -4.01 16.44 -14.61
N GLU A 14 -3.87 17.66 -15.13
CA GLU A 14 -4.14 18.91 -14.42
C GLU A 14 -5.61 19.03 -14.03
N ALA A 15 -6.56 18.62 -14.88
CA ALA A 15 -7.98 18.67 -14.52
C ALA A 15 -8.32 17.71 -13.37
N ILE A 16 -7.66 16.54 -13.31
CA ILE A 16 -7.80 15.58 -12.20
C ILE A 16 -7.22 16.19 -10.92
N ASP A 17 -6.04 16.82 -11.01
CA ASP A 17 -5.34 17.43 -9.90
C ASP A 17 -6.10 18.64 -9.33
N ASP A 18 -6.58 19.54 -10.19
CA ASP A 18 -7.39 20.71 -9.83
C ASP A 18 -8.72 20.31 -9.15
N TYR A 19 -9.30 19.18 -9.55
CA TYR A 19 -10.47 18.59 -8.89
C TYR A 19 -10.14 17.96 -7.51
N GLY A 20 -8.85 17.76 -7.22
CA GLY A 20 -8.34 17.16 -5.99
C GLY A 20 -8.33 15.63 -6.00
N ALA A 21 -8.50 14.98 -7.16
CA ALA A 21 -8.49 13.54 -7.29
C ALA A 21 -7.08 12.99 -7.55
N PHE A 22 -6.83 11.74 -7.16
CA PHE A 22 -5.58 11.06 -7.53
C PHE A 22 -5.67 10.46 -8.94
N ASN A 23 -4.67 10.70 -9.80
CA ASN A 23 -4.61 10.08 -11.14
C ASN A 23 -4.16 8.61 -11.04
N ILE A 24 -5.12 7.72 -10.83
CA ILE A 24 -4.89 6.30 -10.57
C ILE A 24 -4.36 5.54 -11.81
N SER A 25 -3.59 4.48 -11.55
CA SER A 25 -3.17 3.51 -12.57
C SER A 25 -4.29 2.51 -12.82
N LEU A 26 -4.66 2.27 -14.08
CA LEU A 26 -5.68 1.29 -14.48
C LEU A 26 -5.08 -0.02 -15.00
N ILE A 27 -3.83 -0.31 -14.63
CA ILE A 27 -3.12 -1.54 -14.99
C ILE A 27 -2.60 -2.32 -13.77
N ASN A 28 -2.42 -1.65 -12.63
CA ASN A 28 -2.04 -2.22 -11.34
C ASN A 28 -2.45 -1.25 -10.23
N ASP A 29 -2.65 -1.78 -9.01
CA ASP A 29 -2.93 -0.91 -7.86
C ASP A 29 -1.73 -0.03 -7.52
N LEU A 30 -2.04 1.13 -6.95
CA LEU A 30 -1.07 1.97 -6.27
C LEU A 30 -1.16 1.71 -4.75
N PRO A 31 -0.02 1.64 -4.02
CA PRO A 31 0.02 1.36 -2.58
C PRO A 31 -0.42 2.58 -1.77
N LEU A 32 -1.62 3.06 -2.06
CA LEU A 32 -2.34 4.12 -1.38
C LEU A 32 -3.54 3.51 -0.66
N PHE A 33 -3.96 4.16 0.42
CA PHE A 33 -5.01 3.68 1.31
C PHE A 33 -5.82 4.87 1.79
N ILE A 34 -7.12 4.71 2.01
CA ILE A 34 -7.93 5.74 2.65
C ILE A 34 -7.70 5.67 4.16
N ASP A 35 -7.25 6.80 4.74
CA ASP A 35 -7.09 6.94 6.19
C ASP A 35 -8.32 7.66 6.78
N PRO A 36 -9.18 6.98 7.55
CA PRO A 36 -10.37 7.61 8.15
C PRO A 36 -10.02 8.75 9.13
N PHE A 37 -8.80 8.80 9.68
CA PHE A 37 -8.37 9.93 10.50
C PHE A 37 -8.38 11.24 9.71
N LEU A 38 -8.06 11.19 8.41
CA LEU A 38 -8.01 12.37 7.56
C LEU A 38 -9.40 12.97 7.32
N LEU A 39 -10.46 12.18 7.45
CA LEU A 39 -11.84 12.71 7.46
C LEU A 39 -12.10 13.56 8.70
N PHE A 40 -11.65 13.09 9.87
CA PHE A 40 -11.75 13.82 11.13
C PHE A 40 -10.79 15.02 11.23
N GLY A 41 -9.58 14.89 10.71
CA GLY A 41 -8.54 15.92 10.73
C GLY A 41 -8.81 17.11 9.81
N ASN A 42 -9.75 16.96 8.87
CA ASN A 42 -10.08 17.98 7.88
C ASN A 42 -11.22 18.91 8.34
N ALA A 43 -11.08 20.21 8.14
CA ALA A 43 -12.10 21.19 8.54
C ALA A 43 -13.38 21.17 7.67
N SER A 44 -13.40 20.45 6.55
CA SER A 44 -14.57 20.34 5.66
C SER A 44 -15.77 19.73 6.37
N SER A 45 -16.91 20.42 6.35
CA SER A 45 -18.18 19.91 6.89
C SER A 45 -18.59 18.57 6.30
N GLU A 46 -18.35 18.37 5.00
CA GLU A 46 -18.62 17.11 4.31
C GLU A 46 -17.82 15.96 4.92
N TYR A 47 -16.53 16.16 5.21
CA TYR A 47 -15.67 15.11 5.77
C TYR A 47 -16.00 14.84 7.24
N GLN A 48 -16.36 15.88 7.99
CA GLN A 48 -16.87 15.72 9.35
C GLN A 48 -18.17 14.90 9.38
N ASP A 49 -19.04 15.08 8.40
CA ASP A 49 -20.29 14.30 8.30
C ASP A 49 -20.04 12.86 7.83
N LEU A 50 -19.03 12.63 6.98
CA LEU A 50 -18.57 11.26 6.66
C LEU A 50 -18.03 10.56 7.90
N HIS A 51 -17.18 11.22 8.68
CA HIS A 51 -16.68 10.69 9.94
C HIS A 51 -17.82 10.35 10.91
N LYS A 52 -18.78 11.26 11.12
CA LYS A 52 -19.98 10.97 11.93
C LYS A 52 -20.80 9.80 11.39
N SER A 53 -20.90 9.66 10.07
CA SER A 53 -21.64 8.56 9.44
C SER A 53 -20.97 7.21 9.69
N ILE A 54 -19.63 7.17 9.66
CA ILE A 54 -18.85 6.00 10.08
C ILE A 54 -19.18 5.62 11.53
N LEU A 55 -19.14 6.60 12.44
CA LEU A 55 -19.44 6.36 13.87
C LEU A 55 -20.89 5.95 14.11
N LYS A 56 -21.85 6.49 13.34
CA LYS A 56 -23.24 6.07 13.38
C LYS A 56 -23.37 4.58 13.01
N TYR A 57 -22.64 4.13 11.99
CA TYR A 57 -22.64 2.73 11.61
C TYR A 57 -21.95 1.84 12.66
N LEU A 58 -20.82 2.27 13.22
CA LEU A 58 -20.17 1.55 14.34
C LEU A 58 -21.10 1.44 15.56
N THR A 59 -21.88 2.48 15.85
CA THR A 59 -22.88 2.48 16.92
C THR A 59 -23.95 1.43 16.66
N PHE A 60 -24.44 1.34 15.42
CA PHE A 60 -25.39 0.31 15.01
C PHE A 60 -24.80 -1.10 15.17
N LEU A 61 -23.57 -1.33 14.70
CA LEU A 61 -22.89 -2.62 14.89
C LEU A 61 -22.75 -2.96 16.37
N LYS A 62 -22.31 -2.01 17.19
CA LYS A 62 -22.17 -2.23 18.64
C LYS A 62 -23.50 -2.64 19.28
N GLN A 63 -24.60 -1.96 18.94
CA GLN A 63 -25.94 -2.32 19.43
C GLN A 63 -26.35 -3.74 19.01
N LYS A 64 -26.02 -4.17 17.78
CA LYS A 64 -26.29 -5.54 17.34
C LYS A 64 -25.46 -6.58 18.07
N ALA A 65 -24.20 -6.27 18.38
CA ALA A 65 -23.36 -7.14 19.18
C ALA A 65 -23.85 -7.23 20.63
N ASP A 66 -24.23 -6.10 21.25
CA ASP A 66 -24.81 -6.04 22.61
C ASP A 66 -26.12 -6.84 22.70
N ALA A 67 -26.95 -6.84 21.64
CA ALA A 67 -28.16 -7.65 21.55
C ALA A 67 -27.90 -9.16 21.34
N GLY A 68 -26.65 -9.54 21.06
CA GLY A 68 -26.23 -10.93 20.83
C GLY A 68 -26.33 -11.36 19.36
N ILE A 69 -25.17 -11.67 18.77
CA ILE A 69 -25.07 -12.24 17.43
C ILE A 69 -25.00 -13.76 17.54
N THR A 70 -26.06 -14.44 17.12
CA THR A 70 -26.22 -15.89 17.29
C THR A 70 -26.01 -16.67 16.00
N LYS A 71 -26.12 -16.00 14.84
CA LYS A 71 -26.01 -16.64 13.52
C LYS A 71 -25.02 -15.91 12.63
N PHE A 72 -24.25 -16.66 11.86
CA PHE A 72 -23.35 -16.10 10.84
C PHE A 72 -24.10 -15.27 9.77
N ALA A 73 -25.39 -15.50 9.55
CA ALA A 73 -26.19 -14.67 8.65
C ALA A 73 -26.23 -13.19 9.09
N GLN A 74 -26.22 -12.91 10.40
CA GLN A 74 -26.17 -11.55 10.94
C GLN A 74 -24.79 -10.92 10.69
N VAL A 75 -23.71 -11.67 10.97
CA VAL A 75 -22.33 -11.27 10.63
C VAL A 75 -22.22 -10.94 9.13
N ARG A 76 -22.74 -11.81 8.26
CA ARG A 76 -22.75 -11.60 6.81
C ARG A 76 -23.55 -10.38 6.36
N SER A 77 -24.56 -9.98 7.12
CA SER A 77 -25.41 -8.83 6.77
C SER A 77 -24.74 -7.50 7.12
N TRP A 78 -23.94 -7.45 8.20
CA TRP A 78 -23.49 -6.19 8.80
C TRP A 78 -21.97 -6.04 8.96
N TYR A 79 -21.22 -7.14 9.07
CA TYR A 79 -19.80 -7.14 9.46
C TYR A 79 -18.84 -7.59 8.34
N LEU A 80 -19.34 -7.78 7.11
CA LEU A 80 -18.50 -8.12 5.96
C LEU A 80 -18.38 -6.93 5.01
N PHE A 81 -17.14 -6.48 4.82
CA PHE A 81 -16.80 -5.33 3.98
C PHE A 81 -15.86 -5.82 2.87
N PRO A 82 -16.41 -6.24 1.72
CA PRO A 82 -15.59 -6.67 0.60
C PRO A 82 -14.76 -5.49 0.09
N GLU A 83 -13.56 -5.78 -0.40
CA GLU A 83 -12.70 -4.79 -1.04
C GLU A 83 -13.42 -4.10 -2.20
N ILE A 84 -13.21 -2.79 -2.35
CA ILE A 84 -13.76 -1.98 -3.42
C ILE A 84 -12.67 -1.70 -4.46
N LYS A 85 -12.36 -2.73 -5.25
CA LYS A 85 -11.31 -2.70 -6.28
C LYS A 85 -11.40 -1.57 -7.30
N GLN A 86 -12.57 -0.95 -7.49
CA GLN A 86 -12.77 0.08 -8.51
C GLN A 86 -12.01 1.38 -8.23
N ASN A 87 -11.43 1.57 -7.04
CA ASN A 87 -10.54 2.69 -6.73
C ASN A 87 -9.07 2.44 -7.12
N TRP A 88 -8.69 1.20 -7.52
CA TRP A 88 -7.33 0.82 -7.92
C TRP A 88 -6.24 1.12 -6.88
N PHE A 89 -6.62 0.93 -5.61
CA PHE A 89 -5.74 1.09 -4.47
C PHE A 89 -5.50 -0.23 -3.77
N GLY A 90 -4.32 -0.33 -3.19
CA GLY A 90 -3.89 -1.51 -2.47
C GLY A 90 -2.56 -2.01 -2.98
N TYR A 91 -2.33 -3.30 -2.77
CA TYR A 91 -1.08 -3.94 -3.12
C TYR A 91 -1.18 -4.80 -4.37
N SER A 92 -2.31 -4.85 -5.08
CA SER A 92 -2.41 -5.74 -6.23
C SER A 92 -1.41 -5.35 -7.29
N ARG A 93 -0.56 -6.33 -7.55
CA ARG A 93 0.56 -6.24 -8.48
C ARG A 93 0.11 -6.51 -9.93
N ILE A 94 -1.08 -7.09 -10.11
CA ILE A 94 -1.74 -7.41 -11.39
C ILE A 94 -3.26 -7.17 -11.24
N GLY A 95 -3.80 -6.24 -12.04
CA GLY A 95 -5.20 -5.83 -11.88
C GLY A 95 -5.41 -5.13 -10.53
N ASN A 96 -6.63 -5.23 -10.00
CA ASN A 96 -7.09 -4.55 -8.80
C ASN A 96 -7.77 -5.49 -7.79
N GLY A 97 -7.53 -6.80 -7.88
CA GLY A 97 -8.16 -7.77 -7.00
C GLY A 97 -7.30 -8.12 -5.79
N GLY A 98 -7.88 -8.03 -4.60
CA GLY A 98 -7.32 -8.42 -3.31
C GLY A 98 -8.36 -9.13 -2.43
N SER A 99 -8.15 -9.04 -1.12
CA SER A 99 -9.01 -9.71 -0.13
C SER A 99 -9.47 -8.71 0.93
N GLY A 100 -10.75 -8.32 0.85
CA GLY A 100 -11.35 -7.46 1.87
C GLY A 100 -11.69 -8.18 3.18
N LEU A 101 -12.51 -7.52 4.00
CA LEU A 101 -12.93 -7.97 5.32
C LEU A 101 -13.93 -9.12 5.24
N GLY A 102 -13.38 -10.33 5.17
CA GLY A 102 -14.11 -11.58 5.08
C GLY A 102 -14.59 -12.13 6.43
N ARG A 103 -15.02 -13.39 6.39
CA ARG A 103 -15.67 -14.09 7.52
C ARG A 103 -14.94 -14.00 8.86
N LYS A 104 -13.62 -14.29 8.86
CA LYS A 104 -12.82 -14.32 10.09
C LYS A 104 -12.82 -12.95 10.80
N PHE A 105 -12.62 -11.88 10.02
CA PHE A 105 -12.70 -10.53 10.54
C PHE A 105 -14.10 -10.23 11.07
N GLY A 106 -15.14 -10.51 10.28
CA GLY A 106 -16.51 -10.20 10.70
C GLY A 106 -16.93 -10.91 11.98
N GLU A 107 -16.54 -12.19 12.15
CA GLU A 107 -16.79 -12.96 13.37
C GLU A 107 -16.00 -12.39 14.56
N ALA A 108 -14.70 -12.10 14.40
CA ALA A 108 -13.88 -11.51 15.46
C ALA A 108 -14.40 -10.13 15.88
N PHE A 109 -14.61 -9.24 14.90
CA PHE A 109 -15.08 -7.88 15.16
C PHE A 109 -16.48 -7.86 15.78
N SER A 110 -17.37 -8.77 15.40
CA SER A 110 -18.69 -8.89 16.04
C SER A 110 -18.64 -9.26 17.53
N GLN A 111 -17.58 -9.97 17.95
CA GLN A 111 -17.36 -10.35 19.34
C GLN A 111 -16.62 -9.27 20.11
N SER A 112 -15.78 -8.49 19.43
CA SER A 112 -14.90 -7.52 20.08
C SER A 112 -15.38 -6.08 20.10
N ILE A 113 -16.27 -5.70 19.19
CA ILE A 113 -16.72 -4.31 19.05
C ILE A 113 -17.30 -3.72 20.35
N THR A 114 -17.96 -4.52 21.19
CA THR A 114 -18.59 -4.05 22.44
C THR A 114 -17.59 -3.54 23.47
N TRP A 115 -16.40 -4.15 23.54
CA TRP A 115 -15.34 -3.74 24.45
C TRP A 115 -14.35 -2.77 23.79
N VAL A 116 -14.02 -2.98 22.50
CA VAL A 116 -13.16 -2.07 21.72
C VAL A 116 -13.74 -0.66 21.63
N PHE A 117 -15.06 -0.56 21.45
CA PHE A 117 -15.82 0.69 21.34
C PHE A 117 -16.75 0.88 22.54
N SER A 118 -16.30 0.51 23.74
CA SER A 118 -17.09 0.64 24.97
C SER A 118 -17.46 2.09 25.31
N ASP A 119 -16.60 3.04 24.94
CA ASP A 119 -16.75 4.48 25.11
C ASP A 119 -17.41 5.21 23.93
N LEU A 120 -17.87 4.48 22.90
CA LEU A 120 -18.40 5.08 21.67
C LEU A 120 -19.58 6.02 21.93
N GLY A 121 -19.41 7.29 21.58
CA GLY A 121 -20.36 8.38 21.82
C GLY A 121 -20.42 8.87 23.27
N LYS A 122 -19.49 8.41 24.12
CA LYS A 122 -19.35 8.74 25.55
C LYS A 122 -17.89 9.05 25.90
N GLU A 123 -17.11 9.48 24.92
CA GLU A 123 -15.69 9.74 25.06
C GLU A 123 -15.45 10.86 26.08
N VAL A 124 -14.49 10.65 26.99
CA VAL A 124 -14.11 11.64 28.01
C VAL A 124 -12.72 12.20 27.74
N VAL A 125 -11.80 11.35 27.26
CA VAL A 125 -10.39 11.71 27.02
C VAL A 125 -10.20 12.22 25.59
N THR A 126 -10.83 11.58 24.60
CA THR A 126 -10.74 11.94 23.18
C THR A 126 -11.89 12.85 22.76
N GLN A 127 -11.72 13.58 21.66
CA GLN A 127 -12.78 14.41 21.06
C GLN A 127 -13.89 13.56 20.44
N THR A 128 -13.52 12.40 19.89
CA THR A 128 -14.45 11.46 19.24
C THR A 128 -13.88 10.04 19.23
N SER A 129 -14.65 9.07 18.76
CA SER A 129 -14.14 7.73 18.46
C SER A 129 -13.53 7.67 17.07
N HIS A 130 -12.68 6.67 16.85
CA HIS A 130 -11.97 6.47 15.58
C HIS A 130 -12.08 5.01 15.15
N LEU A 131 -12.34 4.76 13.87
CA LEU A 131 -12.49 3.42 13.31
C LEU A 131 -11.21 2.58 13.51
N GLU A 132 -10.06 3.26 13.46
CA GLU A 132 -8.71 2.76 13.64
C GLU A 132 -8.50 2.08 15.00
N LYS A 133 -9.33 2.39 16.02
CA LYS A 133 -9.37 1.63 17.28
C LYS A 133 -9.46 0.12 17.02
N ALA A 134 -10.21 -0.30 16.00
CA ALA A 134 -10.31 -1.72 15.63
C ALA A 134 -8.94 -2.35 15.31
N ALA A 135 -8.02 -1.61 14.66
CA ALA A 135 -6.68 -2.08 14.33
C ALA A 135 -5.71 -2.08 15.53
N LEU A 136 -6.01 -1.35 16.60
CA LEU A 136 -5.18 -1.31 17.81
C LEU A 136 -5.38 -2.56 18.69
N PHE A 137 -6.58 -3.16 18.64
CA PHE A 137 -6.98 -4.25 19.52
C PHE A 137 -6.96 -5.63 18.85
N GLU A 138 -7.24 -5.71 17.54
CA GLU A 138 -7.31 -6.98 16.82
C GLU A 138 -6.00 -7.29 16.08
N ILE A 139 -5.36 -8.41 16.45
CA ILE A 139 -4.15 -8.88 15.78
C ILE A 139 -4.52 -9.33 14.36
N GLY A 140 -3.94 -8.67 13.35
CA GLY A 140 -4.16 -8.99 11.94
C GLY A 140 -5.14 -8.06 11.22
N VAL A 141 -5.58 -6.98 11.86
CA VAL A 141 -6.27 -5.86 11.21
C VAL A 141 -5.25 -4.77 10.90
N GLY A 142 -4.92 -4.59 9.62
CA GLY A 142 -3.96 -3.59 9.16
C GLY A 142 -4.62 -2.38 8.51
N LYS A 143 -3.80 -1.47 7.98
CA LYS A 143 -4.26 -0.30 7.23
C LYS A 143 -5.15 -0.65 6.02
N ASP A 144 -4.84 -1.75 5.32
CA ASP A 144 -5.58 -2.21 4.14
C ASP A 144 -7.02 -2.55 4.53
N ASN A 145 -7.16 -3.26 5.65
CA ASN A 145 -8.44 -3.58 6.28
C ASN A 145 -9.23 -2.33 6.67
N ILE A 146 -8.57 -1.35 7.29
CA ILE A 146 -9.20 -0.09 7.69
C ILE A 146 -9.60 0.75 6.47
N SER A 147 -8.76 0.77 5.43
CA SER A 147 -9.04 1.45 4.16
C SER A 147 -10.24 0.83 3.46
N ASP A 148 -10.31 -0.50 3.36
CA ASP A 148 -11.45 -1.21 2.80
C ASP A 148 -12.73 -0.96 3.58
N PHE A 149 -12.64 -0.99 4.91
CA PHE A 149 -13.77 -0.69 5.78
C PHE A 149 -14.26 0.74 5.52
N THR A 150 -13.36 1.71 5.57
CA THR A 150 -13.68 3.12 5.33
C THR A 150 -14.30 3.31 3.94
N THR A 151 -13.70 2.72 2.90
CA THR A 151 -14.18 2.79 1.51
C THR A 151 -15.60 2.27 1.37
N ASN A 152 -15.96 1.18 2.06
CA ASN A 152 -17.34 0.68 2.08
C ASN A 152 -18.30 1.66 2.76
N LEU A 153 -17.88 2.29 3.87
CA LEU A 153 -18.74 3.20 4.64
C LEU A 153 -18.95 4.55 3.95
N ILE A 154 -17.96 5.03 3.18
CA ILE A 154 -18.04 6.30 2.44
C ILE A 154 -18.33 6.09 0.94
N LYS A 155 -18.76 4.89 0.53
CA LYS A 155 -18.89 4.52 -0.88
C LYS A 155 -19.83 5.43 -1.66
N ASP A 156 -20.94 5.87 -1.07
CA ASP A 156 -21.87 6.82 -1.71
C ASP A 156 -21.18 8.15 -2.05
N TYR A 157 -20.34 8.66 -1.15
CA TYR A 157 -19.57 9.86 -1.37
C TYR A 157 -18.57 9.68 -2.52
N LEU A 158 -17.78 8.61 -2.52
CA LEU A 158 -16.80 8.35 -3.58
C LEU A 158 -17.44 8.19 -4.96
N LEU A 159 -18.59 7.51 -5.04
CA LEU A 159 -19.34 7.34 -6.29
C LEU A 159 -19.93 8.67 -6.77
N THR A 160 -20.48 9.47 -5.86
CA THR A 160 -21.01 10.81 -6.18
C THR A 160 -19.89 11.77 -6.60
N TYR A 161 -18.74 11.72 -5.93
CA TYR A 161 -17.53 12.47 -6.27
C TYR A 161 -17.01 12.10 -7.67
N THR A 162 -17.03 10.81 -8.01
CA THR A 162 -16.63 10.32 -9.33
C THR A 162 -17.63 10.71 -10.42
N GLU A 163 -18.94 10.56 -10.17
CA GLU A 163 -19.99 10.94 -11.12
C GLU A 163 -19.93 12.43 -11.47
N LYS A 164 -19.73 13.30 -10.48
CA LYS A 164 -19.56 14.74 -10.69
C LYS A 164 -18.41 15.04 -11.67
N PHE A 165 -17.23 14.50 -11.40
CA PHE A 165 -16.07 14.64 -12.30
C PHE A 165 -16.37 14.08 -13.70
N ALA A 166 -16.96 12.89 -13.75
CA ALA A 166 -17.19 12.17 -14.99
C ALA A 166 -18.14 12.93 -15.93
N LEU A 167 -19.23 13.48 -15.39
CA LEU A 167 -20.20 14.26 -16.16
C LEU A 167 -19.66 15.59 -16.68
N GLU A 168 -18.66 16.16 -15.99
CA GLU A 168 -18.06 17.44 -16.35
C GLU A 168 -16.91 17.30 -17.36
N PHE A 169 -16.03 16.30 -17.16
CA PHE A 169 -14.74 16.24 -17.88
C PHE A 169 -14.63 15.11 -18.90
N ILE A 170 -15.50 14.10 -18.90
CA ILE A 170 -15.33 12.89 -19.72
C ILE A 170 -16.37 12.84 -20.85
N ASP A 171 -15.94 12.43 -22.06
CA ASP A 171 -16.86 12.19 -23.18
C ASP A 171 -17.96 11.18 -22.75
N PRO A 172 -19.27 11.52 -22.91
CA PRO A 172 -20.39 10.65 -22.57
C PRO A 172 -20.30 9.22 -23.15
N LYS A 173 -19.58 9.01 -24.26
CA LYS A 173 -19.35 7.67 -24.85
C LYS A 173 -18.53 6.73 -23.97
N LYS A 174 -17.71 7.28 -23.07
CA LYS A 174 -16.90 6.53 -22.10
C LYS A 174 -17.59 6.36 -20.75
N LEU A 175 -18.82 6.85 -20.64
CA LEU A 175 -19.64 6.77 -19.43
C LEU A 175 -20.72 5.71 -19.56
N ARG A 176 -21.07 5.10 -18.43
CA ARG A 176 -22.18 4.14 -18.37
C ARG A 176 -23.01 4.37 -17.13
N LYS A 177 -24.33 4.21 -17.27
CA LYS A 177 -25.25 4.12 -16.14
C LYS A 177 -25.11 2.74 -15.48
N VAL A 178 -24.65 2.71 -14.24
CA VAL A 178 -24.36 1.48 -13.48
C VAL A 178 -25.11 1.50 -12.15
N THR A 179 -25.83 0.43 -11.86
CA THR A 179 -26.40 0.20 -10.52
C THR A 179 -25.37 -0.47 -9.64
N VAL A 180 -24.83 0.28 -8.70
CA VAL A 180 -23.82 -0.20 -7.76
C VAL A 180 -24.52 -0.76 -6.52
N SER A 181 -24.14 -1.97 -6.12
CA SER A 181 -24.67 -2.61 -4.91
C SER A 181 -24.00 -2.09 -3.63
N LYS A 182 -24.73 -2.16 -2.52
CA LYS A 182 -24.26 -1.82 -1.16
C LYS A 182 -23.57 -0.45 -1.09
N VAL A 183 -24.31 0.59 -1.44
CA VAL A 183 -23.80 1.97 -1.53
C VAL A 183 -24.01 2.74 -0.24
N TYR A 184 -25.19 2.62 0.35
CA TYR A 184 -25.53 3.26 1.63
C TYR A 184 -26.29 2.27 2.52
N PHE A 185 -26.26 2.49 3.82
CA PHE A 185 -26.97 1.66 4.79
C PHE A 185 -28.32 2.29 5.15
N ASP A 186 -29.39 1.54 4.95
CA ASP A 186 -30.73 1.92 5.39
C ASP A 186 -30.94 1.40 6.81
N TYR A 187 -31.10 2.31 7.77
CA TYR A 187 -31.23 1.98 9.19
C TYR A 187 -32.65 1.51 9.57
N GLU A 188 -33.66 1.80 8.75
CA GLU A 188 -35.02 1.28 8.98
C GLU A 188 -35.14 -0.17 8.50
N LEU A 189 -34.54 -0.46 7.35
CA LEU A 189 -34.50 -1.81 6.76
C LEU A 189 -33.31 -2.66 7.25
N GLU A 190 -32.39 -2.05 8.00
CA GLU A 190 -31.14 -2.63 8.49
C GLU A 190 -30.31 -3.37 7.43
N ARG A 191 -30.25 -2.80 6.23
CA ARG A 191 -29.56 -3.42 5.09
C ARG A 191 -28.89 -2.41 4.18
N TRP A 192 -27.87 -2.90 3.50
CA TRP A 192 -27.15 -2.15 2.47
C TRP A 192 -27.98 -2.06 1.18
N MET A 193 -28.17 -0.83 0.70
CA MET A 193 -29.01 -0.51 -0.46
C MET A 193 -28.19 -0.18 -1.71
N PRO A 194 -28.65 -0.55 -2.91
CA PRO A 194 -28.02 -0.14 -4.16
C PRO A 194 -28.37 1.30 -4.52
N LYS A 195 -27.54 1.93 -5.37
CA LYS A 195 -27.82 3.23 -5.98
C LYS A 195 -27.25 3.26 -7.41
N THR A 196 -27.85 4.05 -8.29
CA THR A 196 -27.45 4.12 -9.69
C THR A 196 -26.71 5.43 -9.98
N PHE A 197 -25.61 5.32 -10.71
CA PHE A 197 -24.71 6.42 -11.05
C PHE A 197 -24.32 6.36 -12.53
N THR A 198 -23.85 7.46 -13.08
CA THR A 198 -23.22 7.58 -14.39
C THR A 198 -21.71 7.67 -14.18
N LEU A 199 -20.99 6.59 -14.46
CA LEU A 199 -19.59 6.44 -14.08
C LEU A 199 -18.68 6.20 -15.28
N PRO A 200 -17.39 6.55 -15.19
CA PRO A 200 -16.38 6.13 -16.16
C PRO A 200 -16.34 4.60 -16.22
N TYR A 201 -16.39 4.04 -17.43
CA TYR A 201 -16.56 2.60 -17.63
C TYR A 201 -15.54 2.04 -18.61
N ILE A 202 -14.73 1.08 -18.15
CA ILE A 202 -13.68 0.43 -18.94
C ILE A 202 -13.43 -0.99 -18.43
N PHE A 203 -12.92 -1.88 -19.29
CA PHE A 203 -12.62 -3.28 -18.93
C PHE A 203 -13.82 -4.03 -18.31
N SER A 204 -15.03 -3.70 -18.74
CA SER A 204 -16.29 -4.24 -18.22
C SER A 204 -16.58 -3.93 -16.74
N ASP A 205 -15.95 -2.90 -16.18
CA ASP A 205 -16.21 -2.41 -14.83
C ASP A 205 -16.27 -0.88 -14.79
N TYR A 206 -16.81 -0.32 -13.71
CA TYR A 206 -16.77 1.11 -13.45
C TYR A 206 -15.51 1.50 -12.67
N ILE A 207 -15.15 2.77 -12.70
CA ILE A 207 -13.97 3.32 -12.00
C ILE A 207 -14.42 4.32 -10.94
N ILE A 208 -13.72 4.35 -9.81
CA ILE A 208 -13.92 5.30 -8.70
C ILE A 208 -12.68 6.19 -8.59
N LEU A 209 -12.88 7.50 -8.58
CA LEU A 209 -11.87 8.48 -8.20
C LEU A 209 -11.96 8.75 -6.69
N THR A 210 -10.80 9.04 -6.09
CA THR A 210 -10.69 9.31 -4.65
C THR A 210 -9.95 10.62 -4.43
N PRO A 211 -10.44 11.49 -3.51
CA PRO A 211 -9.74 12.71 -3.14
C PRO A 211 -8.34 12.43 -2.57
N LYS A 212 -7.32 13.16 -3.02
CA LYS A 212 -5.93 12.99 -2.54
C LYS A 212 -5.79 13.22 -1.03
N ASN A 213 -6.53 14.19 -0.51
CA ASN A 213 -6.43 14.64 0.88
C ASN A 213 -7.02 13.67 1.92
N ILE A 214 -7.51 12.50 1.51
CA ILE A 214 -7.92 11.41 2.40
C ILE A 214 -7.05 10.15 2.20
N LEU A 215 -6.00 10.24 1.39
CA LEU A 215 -5.10 9.12 1.09
C LEU A 215 -3.86 9.14 1.96
N THR A 216 -3.35 7.96 2.27
CA THR A 216 -2.03 7.71 2.83
C THR A 216 -1.36 6.58 2.07
N LYS A 217 -0.10 6.29 2.37
CA LYS A 217 0.71 5.25 1.71
C LYS A 217 1.27 4.24 2.72
N ASP A 218 1.81 4.76 3.82
CA ASP A 218 2.38 3.94 4.90
C ASP A 218 1.28 3.54 5.88
N GLU A 219 1.52 3.58 7.17
CA GLU A 219 0.49 3.31 8.19
C GLU A 219 -0.55 4.44 8.26
N ASN A 220 -1.75 4.10 8.76
CA ASN A 220 -2.74 5.11 9.18
C ASN A 220 -2.15 5.98 10.29
N TRP A 221 -2.66 7.20 10.44
CA TRP A 221 -2.21 8.12 11.48
C TRP A 221 -2.33 7.51 12.88
N ILE A 222 -3.45 6.83 13.14
CA ILE A 222 -3.66 6.00 14.33
C ILE A 222 -3.31 4.55 13.95
N ASN A 223 -2.18 4.04 14.45
CA ASN A 223 -1.72 2.69 14.17
C ASN A 223 -1.00 2.06 15.37
N ALA A 224 -0.91 0.72 15.36
CA ALA A 224 -0.34 -0.05 16.46
C ALA A 224 1.19 0.07 16.58
N ASN A 225 1.91 0.40 15.50
CA ASN A 225 3.37 0.56 15.53
C ASN A 225 3.75 1.80 16.32
N ASP A 226 3.08 2.93 16.09
CA ASP A 226 3.28 4.17 16.84
C ASP A 226 2.87 4.01 18.30
N LEU A 227 1.74 3.36 18.57
CA LEU A 227 1.30 3.07 19.95
C LEU A 227 2.38 2.32 20.74
N ARG A 228 3.06 1.35 20.10
CA ARG A 228 4.13 0.57 20.74
C ARG A 228 5.45 1.34 20.82
N GLY A 229 5.82 2.03 19.73
CA GLY A 229 7.07 2.78 19.63
C GLY A 229 7.12 3.97 20.58
N ASP A 230 5.97 4.56 20.87
CA ASP A 230 5.82 5.76 21.71
C ASP A 230 5.18 5.46 23.09
N PHE A 231 5.05 4.18 23.46
CA PHE A 231 4.32 3.72 24.64
C PHE A 231 4.69 4.48 25.93
N THR A 232 5.99 4.64 26.21
CA THR A 232 6.46 5.34 27.40
C THR A 232 6.04 6.81 27.41
N SER A 233 6.19 7.53 26.29
CA SER A 233 5.77 8.94 26.20
C SER A 233 4.27 9.10 26.38
N ILE A 234 3.48 8.15 25.86
CA ILE A 234 2.02 8.13 26.03
C ILE A 234 1.67 7.99 27.51
N CYS A 235 2.34 7.07 28.23
CA CYS A 235 2.12 6.86 29.66
C CYS A 235 2.52 8.10 30.48
N ASP A 236 3.62 8.75 30.12
CA ASP A 236 4.08 9.99 30.78
C ASP A 236 3.08 11.15 30.60
N GLY A 237 2.34 11.16 29.49
CA GLY A 237 1.27 12.13 29.21
C GLY A 237 0.00 11.97 30.05
N ILE A 238 -0.16 10.87 30.80
CA ILE A 238 -1.33 10.60 31.64
C ILE A 238 -1.27 11.52 32.88
N PRO A 239 -2.25 12.42 33.11
CA PRO A 239 -2.23 13.37 34.22
C PRO A 239 -2.31 12.72 35.61
N ASN A 240 -3.06 11.61 35.72
CA ASN A 240 -3.23 10.89 36.97
C ASN A 240 -1.93 10.15 37.35
N GLU A 241 -1.22 10.69 38.34
CA GLU A 241 0.06 10.16 38.82
C GLU A 241 -0.05 8.73 39.37
N GLN A 242 -1.12 8.42 40.09
CA GLN A 242 -1.33 7.07 40.62
C GLN A 242 -1.50 6.07 39.47
N LEU A 243 -2.36 6.37 38.51
CA LEU A 243 -2.59 5.52 37.34
C LEU A 243 -1.30 5.32 36.54
N ARG A 244 -0.55 6.40 36.30
CA ARG A 244 0.74 6.35 35.60
C ARG A 244 1.75 5.44 36.32
N HIS A 245 1.83 5.53 37.65
CA HIS A 245 2.67 4.64 38.45
C HIS A 245 2.20 3.17 38.37
N GLU A 246 0.89 2.92 38.43
CA GLU A 246 0.31 1.56 38.32
C GLU A 246 0.57 0.90 36.96
N ILE A 247 0.49 1.68 35.88
CA ILE A 247 0.82 1.24 34.51
C ILE A 247 2.32 0.93 34.42
N SER A 248 3.18 1.87 34.83
CA SER A 248 4.63 1.72 34.76
C SER A 248 5.14 0.52 35.57
N ASN A 249 4.64 0.36 36.80
CA ASN A 249 4.97 -0.80 37.64
C ASN A 249 4.51 -2.12 37.02
N TYR A 250 3.33 -2.16 36.39
CA TYR A 250 2.89 -3.37 35.71
C TYR A 250 3.74 -3.68 34.48
N PHE A 251 4.01 -2.68 33.64
CA PHE A 251 4.88 -2.81 32.47
C PHE A 251 6.26 -3.36 32.85
N GLN A 252 6.89 -2.81 33.88
CA GLN A 252 8.18 -3.29 34.40
C GLN A 252 8.13 -4.75 34.87
N ARG A 253 7.00 -5.20 35.44
CA ARG A 253 6.83 -6.61 35.85
C ARG A 253 6.63 -7.57 34.69
N GLN A 254 6.17 -7.09 33.53
CA GLN A 254 6.05 -7.91 32.31
C GLN A 254 7.38 -8.05 31.57
N LEU A 255 8.34 -7.16 31.82
CA LEU A 255 9.66 -7.28 31.23
C LEU A 255 10.46 -8.41 31.92
N PRO A 256 11.09 -9.31 31.15
CA PRO A 256 11.97 -10.30 31.75
C PRO A 256 13.20 -9.62 32.34
N ALA A 257 13.72 -10.18 33.43
CA ALA A 257 14.94 -9.67 34.05
C ALA A 257 16.07 -9.65 33.01
N PRO A 258 16.68 -8.48 32.73
CA PRO A 258 17.72 -8.39 31.71
C PRO A 258 18.91 -9.27 32.10
N GLU A 259 19.48 -9.97 31.11
CA GLU A 259 20.77 -10.64 31.31
C GLU A 259 21.85 -9.62 31.72
N LYS A 260 22.85 -10.05 32.50
CA LYS A 260 23.96 -9.16 32.91
C LYS A 260 24.54 -8.45 31.68
N ASN A 261 24.57 -7.12 31.73
CA ASN A 261 25.07 -6.21 30.68
C ASN A 261 24.31 -6.25 29.34
N LYS A 262 23.03 -6.65 29.33
CA LYS A 262 22.17 -6.56 28.15
C LYS A 262 20.85 -5.86 28.47
N ASN A 263 20.37 -5.07 27.52
CA ASN A 263 19.01 -4.52 27.58
C ASN A 263 18.00 -5.55 27.06
N ASN A 264 16.73 -5.38 27.43
CA ASN A 264 15.65 -6.18 26.86
C ASN A 264 15.59 -6.06 25.35
N THR A 265 15.21 -7.15 24.69
CA THR A 265 15.04 -7.16 23.23
C THR A 265 13.78 -6.41 22.83
N GLN A 266 13.73 -5.92 21.59
CA GLN A 266 12.52 -5.26 21.07
C GLN A 266 11.27 -6.16 21.12
N LYS A 267 11.47 -7.48 20.99
CA LYS A 267 10.40 -8.46 21.08
C LYS A 267 9.82 -8.52 22.50
N GLU A 268 10.67 -8.59 23.51
CA GLU A 268 10.27 -8.59 24.92
C GLU A 268 9.54 -7.31 25.30
N ILE A 269 10.05 -6.15 24.84
CA ILE A 269 9.39 -4.86 25.04
C ILE A 269 8.00 -4.87 24.39
N THR A 270 7.90 -5.36 23.15
CA THR A 270 6.63 -5.42 22.42
C THR A 270 5.60 -6.30 23.14
N GLU A 271 6.02 -7.47 23.64
CA GLU A 271 5.16 -8.38 24.41
C GLU A 271 4.70 -7.73 25.73
N ALA A 272 5.61 -7.07 26.46
CA ALA A 272 5.27 -6.35 27.69
C ALA A 272 4.30 -5.18 27.46
N VAL A 273 4.48 -4.42 26.37
CA VAL A 273 3.55 -3.36 25.97
C VAL A 273 2.16 -3.93 25.68
N GLN A 274 2.08 -5.04 24.93
CA GLN A 274 0.80 -5.69 24.61
C GLN A 274 0.05 -6.14 25.86
N GLU A 275 0.72 -6.82 26.79
CA GLU A 275 0.09 -7.24 28.05
C GLU A 275 -0.32 -6.05 28.91
N THR A 276 0.46 -4.96 28.89
CA THR A 276 0.11 -3.74 29.62
C THR A 276 -1.13 -3.06 29.06
N ILE A 277 -1.23 -2.93 27.73
CA ILE A 277 -2.41 -2.33 27.07
C ILE A 277 -3.67 -3.18 27.30
N LYS A 278 -3.55 -4.52 27.30
CA LYS A 278 -4.68 -5.40 27.63
C LYS A 278 -5.23 -5.15 29.04
N LYS A 279 -4.34 -4.85 29.99
CA LYS A 279 -4.72 -4.59 31.38
C LYS A 279 -5.20 -3.15 31.61
N TYR A 280 -4.59 -2.18 30.94
CA TYR A 280 -4.88 -0.75 31.06
C TYR A 280 -5.24 -0.18 29.67
N PRO A 281 -6.45 -0.47 29.16
CA PRO A 281 -6.88 0.00 27.84
C PRO A 281 -6.97 1.52 27.75
N GLU A 282 -7.02 2.25 28.88
CA GLU A 282 -7.02 3.71 28.92
C GLU A 282 -5.78 4.32 28.24
N VAL A 283 -4.67 3.59 28.17
CA VAL A 283 -3.46 4.01 27.42
C VAL A 283 -3.79 4.31 25.95
N ILE A 284 -4.72 3.56 25.36
CA ILE A 284 -5.15 3.77 23.96
C ILE A 284 -5.90 5.10 23.82
N GLU A 285 -6.71 5.48 24.79
CA GLU A 285 -7.44 6.76 24.76
C GLU A 285 -6.46 7.94 24.79
N TRP A 286 -5.43 7.87 25.65
CA TRP A 286 -4.38 8.89 25.71
C TRP A 286 -3.52 8.93 24.44
N PHE A 287 -3.24 7.78 23.85
CA PHE A 287 -2.58 7.71 22.54
C PHE A 287 -3.40 8.41 21.45
N ILE A 288 -4.68 8.09 21.35
CA ILE A 288 -5.58 8.68 20.36
C ILE A 288 -5.71 10.18 20.61
N LYS A 289 -5.85 10.63 21.85
CA LYS A 289 -5.87 12.05 22.18
C LYS A 289 -4.62 12.78 21.68
N LYS A 290 -3.43 12.22 21.91
CA LYS A 290 -2.16 12.75 21.39
C LYS A 290 -2.16 12.85 19.87
N LYS A 291 -2.77 11.88 19.18
CA LYS A 291 -2.95 11.89 17.72
C LYS A 291 -3.96 12.94 17.25
N GLU A 292 -5.07 13.14 17.96
CA GLU A 292 -6.08 14.18 17.71
C GLU A 292 -5.56 15.60 17.93
N GLU A 293 -4.60 15.79 18.84
CA GLU A 293 -3.96 17.09 19.08
C GLU A 293 -3.04 17.50 17.91
N ASN A 294 -2.59 16.54 17.10
CA ASN A 294 -1.70 16.76 15.96
C ASN A 294 -2.36 16.45 14.60
N LYS A 295 -3.56 17.00 14.36
CA LYS A 295 -4.26 16.90 13.05
C LYS A 295 -3.44 17.44 11.88
N VAL A 296 -2.71 18.53 12.11
CA VAL A 296 -1.86 19.17 11.10
C VAL A 296 -0.71 18.24 10.70
N GLY A 297 -0.08 17.55 11.66
CA GLY A 297 0.93 16.55 11.38
C GLY A 297 0.39 15.38 10.55
N ALA A 298 -0.83 14.90 10.86
CA ALA A 298 -1.47 13.85 10.08
C ALA A 298 -1.61 14.24 8.60
N LYS A 299 -2.15 15.44 8.36
CA LYS A 299 -2.33 16.01 7.03
C LYS A 299 -1.00 16.16 6.30
N ASN A 300 -0.01 16.82 6.90
CA ASN A 300 1.27 17.09 6.26
C ASN A 300 2.01 15.79 5.88
N VAL A 301 2.04 14.80 6.78
CA VAL A 301 2.72 13.51 6.53
C VAL A 301 2.00 12.71 5.43
N SER A 302 0.67 12.73 5.41
CA SER A 302 -0.13 12.10 4.35
C SER A 302 0.10 12.78 3.01
N GLU A 303 0.01 14.12 2.96
CA GLU A 303 0.23 14.91 1.74
C GLU A 303 1.62 14.68 1.15
N GLU A 304 2.67 14.73 1.96
CA GLU A 304 4.05 14.45 1.52
C GLU A 304 4.16 13.07 0.86
N LYS A 305 3.60 12.03 1.51
CA LYS A 305 3.66 10.65 1.00
C LYS A 305 2.83 10.43 -0.26
N VAL A 306 1.68 11.10 -0.37
CA VAL A 306 0.83 11.04 -1.57
C VAL A 306 1.52 11.77 -2.72
N GLU A 307 2.15 12.91 -2.46
CA GLU A 307 2.94 13.65 -3.45
C GLU A 307 4.16 12.86 -3.93
N GLU A 308 4.84 12.10 -3.06
CA GLU A 308 5.89 11.15 -3.50
C GLU A 308 5.35 10.14 -4.53
N VAL A 309 4.14 9.61 -4.31
CA VAL A 309 3.51 8.64 -5.22
C VAL A 309 3.03 9.33 -6.50
N ALA A 310 2.49 10.54 -6.41
CA ALA A 310 2.08 11.33 -7.57
C ALA A 310 3.29 11.71 -8.45
N ALA A 311 4.40 12.13 -7.85
CA ALA A 311 5.65 12.40 -8.54
C ALA A 311 6.20 11.14 -9.21
N PHE A 312 6.16 10.00 -8.52
CA PHE A 312 6.54 8.71 -9.10
C PHE A 312 5.68 8.34 -10.31
N VAL A 313 4.36 8.57 -10.25
CA VAL A 313 3.42 8.37 -11.36
C VAL A 313 3.76 9.25 -12.55
N LYS A 314 3.99 10.55 -12.31
CA LYS A 314 4.38 11.50 -13.37
C LYS A 314 5.70 11.09 -14.04
N ASN A 315 6.69 10.75 -13.22
CA ASN A 315 7.99 10.26 -13.68
C ASN A 315 7.82 9.03 -14.59
N ILE A 316 6.95 8.08 -14.22
CA ILE A 316 6.63 6.92 -15.04
C ILE A 316 6.02 7.31 -16.40
N GLN A 317 5.08 8.26 -16.43
CA GLN A 317 4.47 8.72 -17.68
C GLN A 317 5.52 9.28 -18.64
N GLU A 318 6.42 10.12 -18.12
CA GLU A 318 7.54 10.68 -18.89
C GLU A 318 8.47 9.57 -19.41
N PHE A 319 8.81 8.59 -18.57
CA PHE A 319 9.64 7.45 -18.96
C PHE A 319 8.99 6.61 -20.07
N VAL A 320 7.70 6.32 -19.96
CA VAL A 320 6.96 5.56 -20.96
C VAL A 320 6.91 6.32 -22.29
N ALA A 321 6.74 7.65 -22.25
CA ALA A 321 6.79 8.48 -23.45
C ALA A 321 8.18 8.46 -24.10
N LEU A 322 9.25 8.50 -23.31
CA LEU A 322 10.63 8.33 -23.78
C LEU A 322 10.86 6.95 -24.39
N LEU A 323 10.40 5.87 -23.74
CA LEU A 323 10.48 4.51 -24.28
C LEU A 323 9.81 4.40 -25.64
N VAL A 324 8.57 4.88 -25.76
CA VAL A 324 7.80 4.83 -27.02
C VAL A 324 8.46 5.65 -28.12
N SER A 325 9.04 6.82 -27.80
CA SER A 325 9.63 7.71 -28.81
C SER A 325 11.04 7.33 -29.25
N LEU A 326 11.85 6.77 -28.35
CA LEU A 326 13.27 6.51 -28.60
C LEU A 326 13.55 5.08 -29.07
N THR A 327 12.59 4.15 -28.96
CA THR A 327 12.85 2.73 -29.18
C THR A 327 11.69 2.00 -29.88
N ASN A 328 12.00 1.01 -30.72
CA ASN A 328 11.01 0.07 -31.31
C ASN A 328 10.58 -1.01 -30.31
N PHE A 329 10.47 -0.64 -29.04
CA PHE A 329 10.47 -1.55 -27.89
C PHE A 329 9.22 -2.43 -27.78
N TYR A 330 8.09 -2.01 -28.32
CA TYR A 330 6.87 -2.81 -28.36
C TYR A 330 6.74 -3.68 -29.63
N ASP A 331 7.67 -3.56 -30.60
CA ASP A 331 7.66 -4.30 -31.87
C ASP A 331 8.57 -5.54 -31.86
N ILE A 332 9.09 -5.92 -30.69
CA ILE A 332 10.02 -7.04 -30.54
C ILE A 332 9.28 -8.36 -30.84
N LYS A 333 9.88 -9.20 -31.70
CA LYS A 333 9.46 -10.59 -31.94
C LYS A 333 10.46 -11.57 -31.31
N PRO A 334 10.34 -11.88 -30.00
CA PRO A 334 11.32 -12.69 -29.29
C PRO A 334 11.15 -14.18 -29.58
N LYS A 335 12.22 -14.95 -29.35
CA LYS A 335 12.24 -16.42 -29.55
C LYS A 335 11.75 -17.22 -28.33
N GLY A 336 11.69 -16.61 -27.14
CA GLY A 336 11.36 -17.27 -25.86
C GLY A 336 11.30 -16.27 -24.69
N SER A 337 10.72 -16.68 -23.53
CA SER A 337 10.49 -15.79 -22.38
C SER A 337 11.77 -15.23 -21.76
N TYR A 338 12.89 -15.96 -21.89
CA TYR A 338 14.20 -15.53 -21.39
C TYR A 338 14.81 -14.43 -22.25
N ASP A 339 14.81 -14.61 -23.58
CA ASP A 339 15.38 -13.64 -24.50
C ASP A 339 14.60 -12.32 -24.45
N GLU A 340 13.28 -12.38 -24.36
CA GLU A 340 12.46 -11.18 -24.18
C GLU A 340 12.76 -10.48 -22.86
N ALA A 341 12.90 -11.24 -21.77
CA ALA A 341 13.22 -10.66 -20.46
C ALA A 341 14.59 -9.97 -20.46
N LEU A 342 15.62 -10.60 -21.02
CA LEU A 342 16.94 -9.98 -21.15
C LEU A 342 16.90 -8.72 -22.01
N GLN A 343 16.21 -8.74 -23.14
CA GLN A 343 16.09 -7.57 -24.01
C GLN A 343 15.38 -6.41 -23.29
N ARG A 344 14.27 -6.68 -22.61
CA ARG A 344 13.54 -5.66 -21.85
C ARG A 344 14.36 -5.10 -20.69
N ILE A 345 15.12 -5.94 -19.97
CA ILE A 345 16.04 -5.49 -18.93
C ILE A 345 17.18 -4.65 -19.53
N ALA A 346 17.72 -5.04 -20.69
CA ALA A 346 18.77 -4.29 -21.36
C ALA A 346 18.29 -2.90 -21.80
N PHE A 347 17.07 -2.79 -22.35
CA PHE A 347 16.45 -1.50 -22.66
C PHE A 347 16.22 -0.67 -21.39
N LEU A 348 15.66 -1.28 -20.34
CA LEU A 348 15.47 -0.60 -19.07
C LEU A 348 16.79 -0.04 -18.52
N LYS A 349 17.86 -0.85 -18.57
CA LYS A 349 19.21 -0.45 -18.18
C LYS A 349 19.71 0.74 -19.00
N ASP A 350 19.61 0.69 -20.32
CA ASP A 350 20.07 1.77 -21.20
C ASP A 350 19.32 3.08 -20.92
N VAL A 351 18.01 3.02 -20.74
CA VAL A 351 17.22 4.23 -20.49
C VAL A 351 17.55 4.83 -19.13
N ILE A 352 17.71 4.00 -18.09
CA ILE A 352 18.12 4.46 -16.76
C ILE A 352 19.51 5.09 -16.80
N GLU A 353 20.48 4.43 -17.45
CA GLU A 353 21.89 4.84 -17.41
C GLU A 353 22.22 6.00 -18.35
N ASN A 354 21.60 6.02 -19.54
CA ASN A 354 22.03 6.86 -20.66
C ASN A 354 20.97 7.86 -21.13
N ASN A 355 19.68 7.60 -20.89
CA ASN A 355 18.59 8.46 -21.40
C ASN A 355 17.83 9.17 -20.27
N ASP A 356 18.57 9.64 -19.26
CA ASP A 356 18.05 10.37 -18.09
C ASP A 356 17.01 9.61 -17.23
N GLY A 357 16.79 8.31 -17.48
CA GLY A 357 15.86 7.48 -16.71
C GLY A 357 16.25 7.27 -15.24
N TYR A 358 17.50 7.56 -14.84
CA TYR A 358 17.88 7.60 -13.43
C TYR A 358 17.06 8.63 -12.64
N ARG A 359 16.60 9.72 -13.27
CA ARG A 359 15.84 10.79 -12.62
C ARG A 359 14.54 10.30 -11.98
N LEU A 360 13.98 9.19 -12.48
CA LEU A 360 12.79 8.54 -11.93
C LEU A 360 12.95 8.15 -10.47
N PHE A 361 14.19 7.85 -10.07
CA PHE A 361 14.53 7.45 -8.72
C PHE A 361 15.01 8.63 -7.88
N TYR A 362 14.69 9.88 -8.23
CA TYR A 362 15.03 11.06 -7.45
C TYR A 362 13.83 11.99 -7.25
N LEU A 363 13.63 12.46 -6.02
CA LEU A 363 12.70 13.53 -5.66
C LEU A 363 13.48 14.63 -4.94
N ASP A 364 13.38 15.87 -5.44
CA ASP A 364 14.12 17.03 -4.92
C ASP A 364 15.63 16.80 -4.74
N GLY A 365 16.21 15.97 -5.63
CA GLY A 365 17.62 15.61 -5.61
C GLY A 365 18.01 14.49 -4.64
N ASN A 366 17.06 13.94 -3.88
CA ASN A 366 17.26 12.79 -2.99
C ASN A 366 16.85 11.48 -3.68
N PRO A 367 17.66 10.40 -3.58
CA PRO A 367 17.33 9.14 -4.23
C PRO A 367 16.20 8.39 -3.51
N ILE A 368 15.18 7.97 -4.25
CA ILE A 368 14.13 7.06 -3.82
C ILE A 368 14.62 5.62 -3.99
N LYS A 369 14.99 4.97 -2.88
CA LYS A 369 15.57 3.61 -2.87
C LYS A 369 14.52 2.55 -2.54
N ARG A 370 13.62 2.22 -3.46
CA ARG A 370 12.58 1.18 -3.27
C ARG A 370 12.65 0.09 -4.34
N GLU A 371 12.71 -1.18 -3.93
CA GLU A 371 12.66 -2.32 -4.86
C GLU A 371 11.31 -2.38 -5.63
N GLU A 372 10.22 -1.96 -5.00
CA GLU A 372 8.86 -1.97 -5.59
C GLU A 372 8.72 -1.04 -6.79
N ASP A 373 9.39 0.12 -6.77
CA ASP A 373 9.36 1.10 -7.86
C ASP A 373 9.97 0.50 -9.12
N LEU A 374 11.11 -0.19 -8.97
CA LEU A 374 11.76 -0.89 -10.07
C LEU A 374 10.90 -2.03 -10.60
N GLN A 375 10.21 -2.75 -9.71
CA GLN A 375 9.25 -3.76 -10.14
C GLN A 375 8.16 -3.11 -10.99
N ILE A 376 7.56 -2.00 -10.57
CA ILE A 376 6.52 -1.30 -11.34
C ILE A 376 7.06 -0.83 -12.70
N ILE A 377 8.23 -0.18 -12.72
CA ILE A 377 8.87 0.27 -13.98
C ILE A 377 9.13 -0.93 -14.90
N TYR A 378 9.61 -2.06 -14.36
CA TYR A 378 9.79 -3.26 -15.15
C TYR A 378 8.46 -3.81 -15.68
N ARG A 379 7.36 -3.82 -14.91
CA ARG A 379 6.05 -4.27 -15.41
C ARG A 379 5.61 -3.48 -16.64
N LEU A 380 5.81 -2.17 -16.60
CA LEU A 380 5.42 -1.26 -17.68
C LEU A 380 6.13 -1.59 -18.99
N THR A 381 7.33 -2.20 -18.91
CA THR A 381 8.00 -2.71 -20.10
C THR A 381 7.12 -3.74 -20.81
N TRP A 382 6.44 -4.63 -20.10
CA TRP A 382 5.75 -5.81 -20.64
C TRP A 382 4.33 -5.57 -21.18
N PHE A 383 3.82 -4.34 -21.24
CA PHE A 383 2.40 -4.08 -21.53
C PHE A 383 1.89 -4.58 -22.90
N ALA A 384 2.77 -4.86 -23.87
CA ALA A 384 2.40 -5.39 -25.21
C ALA A 384 2.93 -6.81 -25.51
N THR A 385 3.29 -7.59 -24.49
CA THR A 385 3.81 -8.95 -24.72
C THR A 385 2.69 -9.98 -24.98
N GLU A 386 2.97 -11.00 -25.78
CA GLU A 386 2.13 -12.22 -25.86
C GLU A 386 2.37 -13.18 -24.67
N TYR A 387 3.37 -12.90 -23.83
CA TYR A 387 3.76 -13.74 -22.70
C TYR A 387 2.89 -13.47 -21.46
N ASP A 388 2.63 -14.54 -20.72
CA ASP A 388 2.01 -14.43 -19.41
C ASP A 388 3.06 -13.98 -18.39
N VAL A 389 2.91 -12.75 -17.88
CA VAL A 389 3.83 -12.12 -16.94
C VAL A 389 3.16 -12.06 -15.56
N ASN A 390 3.55 -12.97 -14.69
CA ASN A 390 3.03 -13.07 -13.32
C ASN A 390 4.01 -12.45 -12.32
N ARG A 391 3.50 -11.74 -11.31
CA ARG A 391 4.29 -11.16 -10.20
C ARG A 391 4.10 -12.04 -8.95
N GLU A 392 5.13 -12.19 -8.12
CA GLU A 392 5.10 -12.97 -6.86
C GLU A 392 4.68 -14.45 -6.98
N VAL A 393 5.17 -15.15 -8.01
CA VAL A 393 4.77 -16.56 -8.20
C VAL A 393 5.38 -17.44 -7.11
N ASN A 394 4.55 -17.87 -6.15
CA ASN A 394 4.95 -18.79 -5.10
C ASN A 394 4.81 -20.25 -5.57
N ASN A 395 5.89 -20.82 -6.12
CA ASN A 395 5.94 -22.24 -6.52
C ASN A 395 6.48 -23.15 -5.41
N GLY A 396 6.22 -22.82 -4.13
CA GLY A 396 6.65 -23.61 -2.97
C GLY A 396 8.11 -23.41 -2.52
N ARG A 397 8.83 -22.43 -3.08
CA ARG A 397 10.22 -22.08 -2.73
C ARG A 397 10.40 -20.60 -2.32
N GLY A 398 9.29 -19.93 -1.99
CA GLY A 398 9.22 -18.49 -1.73
C GLY A 398 8.75 -17.68 -2.95
N PRO A 399 8.27 -16.45 -2.73
CA PRO A 399 7.83 -15.57 -3.81
C PRO A 399 9.04 -15.08 -4.63
N VAL A 400 8.91 -15.11 -5.95
CA VAL A 400 9.86 -14.49 -6.90
C VAL A 400 9.18 -13.27 -7.50
N ASP A 401 9.91 -12.16 -7.67
CA ASP A 401 9.30 -10.90 -8.13
C ASP A 401 8.53 -11.07 -9.43
N TYR A 402 9.10 -11.72 -10.46
CA TYR A 402 8.38 -12.04 -11.69
C TYR A 402 8.60 -13.47 -12.19
N ALA A 403 7.57 -14.03 -12.83
CA ALA A 403 7.67 -15.16 -13.72
C ALA A 403 7.02 -14.82 -15.07
N VAL A 404 7.82 -14.83 -16.13
CA VAL A 404 7.38 -14.65 -17.52
C VAL A 404 7.28 -16.03 -18.14
N SER A 405 6.17 -16.35 -18.81
CA SER A 405 5.98 -17.67 -19.41
C SER A 405 5.13 -17.68 -20.66
N ARG A 406 5.35 -18.70 -21.50
CA ARG A 406 4.48 -19.04 -22.63
C ARG A 406 4.18 -20.53 -22.58
N GLY A 407 3.09 -20.88 -21.91
CA GLY A 407 2.78 -22.27 -21.55
C GLY A 407 3.71 -22.84 -20.47
N GLY A 408 3.59 -24.13 -20.16
CA GLY A 408 4.31 -24.73 -19.02
C GLY A 408 5.81 -25.02 -19.22
N LYS A 409 6.30 -24.98 -20.47
CA LYS A 409 7.69 -25.33 -20.82
C LYS A 409 8.63 -24.13 -20.95
N ASP A 410 8.10 -22.95 -21.25
CA ASP A 410 8.88 -21.71 -21.37
C ASP A 410 8.57 -20.81 -20.17
N LYS A 411 9.52 -20.71 -19.23
CA LYS A 411 9.36 -19.97 -17.98
C LYS A 411 10.68 -19.34 -17.54
N THR A 412 10.65 -18.02 -17.35
CA THR A 412 11.76 -17.22 -16.84
C THR A 412 11.38 -16.54 -15.54
N LEU A 413 12.27 -16.61 -14.55
CA LEU A 413 12.11 -15.96 -13.26
C LEU A 413 12.97 -14.68 -13.21
N ILE A 414 12.43 -13.56 -12.76
CA ILE A 414 13.19 -12.31 -12.60
C ILE A 414 13.07 -11.84 -11.15
N GLU A 415 14.20 -11.47 -10.56
CA GLU A 415 14.26 -10.95 -9.19
C GLU A 415 15.04 -9.63 -9.16
N PHE A 416 14.46 -8.65 -8.48
CA PHE A 416 14.99 -7.30 -8.33
C PHE A 416 15.58 -7.11 -6.93
N LYS A 417 16.71 -6.43 -6.84
CA LYS A 417 17.37 -6.10 -5.57
C LYS A 417 17.99 -4.72 -5.59
N LEU A 418 17.99 -4.06 -4.43
CA LEU A 418 18.84 -2.89 -4.20
C LEU A 418 20.23 -3.33 -3.71
N ALA A 419 21.28 -2.64 -4.16
CA ALA A 419 22.63 -2.82 -3.66
C ALA A 419 22.75 -2.52 -2.15
N SER A 420 21.88 -1.64 -1.63
CA SER A 420 21.78 -1.32 -0.21
C SER A 420 21.19 -2.45 0.65
N ASN A 421 20.52 -3.45 0.05
CA ASN A 421 19.87 -4.54 0.78
C ASN A 421 20.88 -5.30 1.66
N SER A 422 20.61 -5.36 2.97
CA SER A 422 21.50 -5.97 3.97
C SER A 422 21.63 -7.49 3.81
N LYS A 423 20.63 -8.14 3.19
CA LYS A 423 20.58 -9.59 2.95
C LYS A 423 21.05 -9.99 1.55
N LEU A 424 21.56 -9.05 0.74
CA LEU A 424 21.94 -9.30 -0.66
C LEU A 424 22.90 -10.49 -0.82
N LYS A 425 23.98 -10.53 -0.04
CA LYS A 425 24.96 -11.63 -0.07
C LYS A 425 24.33 -12.99 0.25
N GLN A 426 23.47 -13.04 1.27
CA GLN A 426 22.77 -14.26 1.64
C GLN A 426 21.80 -14.72 0.53
N ASN A 427 21.11 -13.79 -0.12
CA ASN A 427 20.18 -14.08 -1.21
C ASN A 427 20.91 -14.63 -2.45
N LEU A 428 22.08 -14.05 -2.79
CA LEU A 428 22.92 -14.53 -3.90
C LEU A 428 23.52 -15.91 -3.59
N ALA A 429 24.02 -16.14 -2.37
CA ALA A 429 24.61 -17.41 -1.98
C ALA A 429 23.60 -18.58 -2.06
N LYS A 430 22.38 -18.39 -1.54
CA LYS A 430 21.31 -19.39 -1.62
C LYS A 430 20.97 -19.78 -3.05
N GLN A 431 21.08 -18.85 -4.00
CA GLN A 431 20.82 -19.14 -5.40
C GLN A 431 21.90 -20.03 -6.02
N VAL A 432 23.18 -19.83 -5.67
CA VAL A 432 24.28 -20.71 -6.10
C VAL A 432 24.00 -22.15 -5.68
N GLU A 433 23.62 -22.35 -4.41
CA GLU A 433 23.29 -23.68 -3.88
C GLU A 433 22.10 -24.34 -4.60
N ILE A 434 21.12 -23.55 -5.06
CA ILE A 434 19.96 -24.06 -5.81
C ILE A 434 20.38 -24.47 -7.22
N TYR A 435 21.26 -23.69 -7.88
CA TYR A 435 21.78 -24.03 -9.21
C TYR A 435 22.63 -25.30 -9.20
N GLU A 436 23.51 -25.46 -8.21
CA GLU A 436 24.34 -26.66 -8.04
C GLU A 436 23.51 -27.94 -7.84
N LYS A 437 22.32 -27.83 -7.24
CA LYS A 437 21.42 -28.97 -6.99
C LYS A 437 20.49 -29.32 -8.16
N ALA A 438 20.31 -28.43 -9.14
CA ALA A 438 19.31 -28.57 -10.21
C ALA A 438 19.96 -28.63 -11.59
N ASN A 439 20.42 -29.82 -11.99
CA ASN A 439 21.11 -30.08 -13.26
C ASN A 439 20.20 -30.04 -14.53
N ASN A 440 19.03 -29.39 -14.51
CA ASN A 440 18.13 -29.29 -15.66
C ASN A 440 17.20 -28.06 -15.59
N THR A 441 17.81 -26.89 -15.86
CA THR A 441 17.24 -25.57 -16.26
C THR A 441 16.05 -24.98 -15.48
N LYS A 442 16.25 -23.75 -14.96
CA LYS A 442 15.24 -22.68 -15.02
C LYS A 442 15.93 -21.34 -15.28
N ASN A 443 15.57 -20.69 -16.38
CA ASN A 443 16.02 -19.36 -16.77
C ASN A 443 15.69 -18.38 -15.62
N SER A 444 16.69 -17.88 -14.88
CA SER A 444 16.44 -16.89 -13.84
C SER A 444 17.43 -15.74 -13.93
N ILE A 445 16.93 -14.51 -13.80
CA ILE A 445 17.67 -13.27 -13.97
C ILE A 445 17.56 -12.46 -12.67
N LYS A 446 18.69 -12.00 -12.14
CA LYS A 446 18.75 -11.00 -11.07
C LYS A 446 19.13 -9.64 -11.63
N VAL A 447 18.40 -8.62 -11.21
CA VAL A 447 18.71 -7.23 -11.55
C VAL A 447 19.00 -6.46 -10.27
N ILE A 448 20.17 -5.84 -10.19
CA ILE A 448 20.67 -5.15 -8.99
C ILE A 448 20.86 -3.67 -9.33
N LEU A 449 20.14 -2.78 -8.62
CA LEU A 449 20.31 -1.34 -8.75
C LEU A 449 21.29 -0.79 -7.74
N HIS A 450 22.13 0.13 -8.17
CA HIS A 450 23.01 0.91 -7.29
C HIS A 450 22.91 2.40 -7.61
N PHE A 451 23.09 3.23 -6.59
CA PHE A 451 22.96 4.70 -6.68
C PHE A 451 24.29 5.44 -6.61
N ASP A 452 25.36 4.74 -6.25
CA ASP A 452 26.70 5.32 -6.14
C ASP A 452 27.81 4.27 -6.33
N ALA A 453 29.05 4.75 -6.39
CA ALA A 453 30.22 3.91 -6.58
C ALA A 453 30.51 2.97 -5.38
N THR A 454 30.08 3.35 -4.17
CA THR A 454 30.27 2.55 -2.94
C THR A 454 29.36 1.33 -2.98
N GLU A 455 28.09 1.53 -3.32
CA GLU A 455 27.11 0.47 -3.55
C GLU A 455 27.56 -0.46 -4.68
N ARG A 456 28.03 0.10 -5.81
CA ARG A 456 28.58 -0.69 -6.92
C ARG A 456 29.75 -1.56 -6.47
N LYS A 457 30.70 -0.99 -5.72
CA LYS A 457 31.86 -1.72 -5.20
C LYS A 457 31.43 -2.87 -4.27
N LYS A 458 30.51 -2.60 -3.34
CA LYS A 458 29.93 -3.62 -2.44
C LYS A 458 29.36 -4.79 -3.22
N VAL A 459 28.59 -4.53 -4.28
CA VAL A 459 28.02 -5.60 -5.12
C VAL A 459 29.11 -6.40 -5.84
N ILE A 460 30.09 -5.73 -6.44
CA ILE A 460 31.22 -6.38 -7.12
C ILE A 460 32.00 -7.28 -6.15
N ASP A 461 32.26 -6.81 -4.92
CA ASP A 461 32.98 -7.58 -3.91
C ASP A 461 32.18 -8.82 -3.47
N ILE A 462 30.86 -8.72 -3.31
CA ILE A 462 29.99 -9.87 -3.04
C ILE A 462 30.03 -10.87 -4.20
N LEU A 463 29.99 -10.41 -5.45
CA LEU A 463 30.04 -11.30 -6.62
C LEU A 463 31.38 -12.02 -6.72
N LYS A 464 32.49 -11.35 -6.41
CA LYS A 464 33.83 -11.96 -6.30
C LYS A 464 33.87 -13.06 -5.25
N GLU A 465 33.42 -12.76 -4.04
CA GLU A 465 33.41 -13.70 -2.93
C GLU A 465 32.58 -14.96 -3.23
N LEU A 466 31.48 -14.80 -3.97
CA LEU A 466 30.60 -15.90 -4.37
C LEU A 466 30.97 -16.53 -5.72
N LYS A 467 32.04 -16.07 -6.40
CA LYS A 467 32.48 -16.52 -7.73
C LYS A 467 31.39 -16.39 -8.81
N LEU A 468 30.60 -15.33 -8.73
CA LEU A 468 29.51 -14.98 -9.65
C LEU A 468 29.90 -13.89 -10.65
N GLU A 469 31.19 -13.57 -10.75
CA GLU A 469 31.69 -12.58 -11.71
C GLU A 469 31.41 -13.01 -13.16
N GLY A 470 30.83 -12.10 -13.95
CA GLY A 470 30.52 -12.36 -15.36
C GLY A 470 29.29 -13.23 -15.62
N ASP A 471 28.52 -13.58 -14.59
CA ASP A 471 27.22 -14.24 -14.78
C ASP A 471 26.27 -13.34 -15.57
N LYS A 472 25.90 -13.77 -16.77
CA LYS A 472 25.01 -13.04 -17.68
C LYS A 472 23.60 -12.85 -17.11
N ASN A 473 23.24 -13.66 -16.11
CA ASN A 473 21.96 -13.57 -15.43
C ASN A 473 21.98 -12.55 -14.28
N ILE A 474 23.11 -11.93 -13.95
CA ILE A 474 23.21 -10.90 -12.92
C ILE A 474 23.50 -9.57 -13.61
N ILE A 475 22.50 -8.71 -13.66
CA ILE A 475 22.55 -7.43 -14.36
C ILE A 475 22.62 -6.31 -13.33
N LEU A 476 23.68 -5.50 -13.39
CA LEU A 476 23.80 -4.28 -12.59
C LEU A 476 23.26 -3.11 -13.39
N ILE A 477 22.42 -2.27 -12.78
CA ILE A 477 21.94 -1.01 -13.35
C ILE A 477 22.39 0.15 -12.46
N ASP A 478 23.03 1.13 -13.08
CA ASP A 478 23.55 2.34 -12.44
C ASP A 478 22.49 3.45 -12.47
N ALA A 479 21.80 3.62 -11.35
CA ALA A 479 20.83 4.68 -11.14
C ALA A 479 21.47 5.93 -10.48
N SER A 480 22.79 6.09 -10.52
CA SER A 480 23.45 7.28 -9.97
C SER A 480 23.07 8.55 -10.74
N ARG A 481 22.93 9.65 -9.99
CA ARG A 481 22.69 10.99 -10.55
C ARG A 481 23.80 11.35 -11.54
N LYS A 482 23.43 11.59 -12.79
CA LYS A 482 24.38 12.00 -13.84
C LYS A 482 24.57 13.53 -13.83
N ILE A 483 25.78 13.96 -14.09
CA ILE A 483 26.10 15.38 -14.31
C ILE A 483 25.67 15.72 -15.75
N SER A 484 25.00 16.86 -15.94
CA SER A 484 24.63 17.34 -17.28
C SER A 484 25.85 17.34 -18.20
N ALA A 485 25.70 16.90 -19.45
CA ALA A 485 26.78 16.88 -20.45
C ALA A 485 27.45 18.25 -20.62
N SER A 486 26.73 19.35 -20.38
CA SER A 486 27.25 20.72 -20.39
C SER A 486 28.17 21.09 -19.21
N ASN A 487 28.21 20.26 -18.17
CA ASN A 487 29.01 20.46 -16.95
C ASN A 487 30.10 19.39 -16.78
N VAL A 488 30.28 18.51 -17.76
CA VAL A 488 31.40 17.56 -17.80
C VAL A 488 32.61 18.33 -18.33
N LYS A 489 33.60 18.58 -17.46
CA LYS A 489 34.86 19.26 -17.81
C LYS A 489 35.83 18.34 -18.52
#